data_AF-A0A433VFD4-F1
#
_entry.id   AF-A0A433VFD4-F1
#
_cell.length_a   1.000
_cell.length_b   1.000
_cell.length_c   1.000
_cell.angle_alpha   90.00
_cell.angle_beta   90.00
_cell.angle_gamma   90.00
#
_symmetry.space_group_name_H-M   'P 1'
#
loop_
_entity.id
_entity.type
_entity.pdbx_description
1 polymer ?
#
loop_
_entity_poly.entity_id
_entity_poly.type
_entity_poly.pdbx_seq_one_letter_code
_entity_poly.pdbx_strand_id
1 'polypeptide(L)'
;MYSTLLLISQLLTVQITDINNTVNVKYPYLCTQAEIVNTKQNQASKRKGSFQDMLNALGERETGRTGATAYRFINPQLYFLGKYQFAEVLLRRLGYYKAQVYYGNGADKNYWRGTWTNKRGIDSKNKFLNSPNVQETAIKEAFAVYWQDVNSLLKQRGKSINQYLNKPIKFKDGNKLKTITITLSGLLAATHLRGPDNMVNLLVQGKVSRDEFGTSILDYLEMFSGYDTTLKDIQ
;
A
#
# COMPACT_ATOMS: atom_id res chain seq x y z
N MET A 1 -3.93 -1.40 32.42
CA MET A 1 -4.66 -2.54 31.82
C MET A 1 -5.18 -2.10 30.46
N TYR A 2 -4.50 -2.47 29.38
CA TYR A 2 -5.06 -2.42 28.03
C TYR A 2 -4.79 -3.77 27.39
N SER A 3 -5.77 -4.66 27.54
CA SER A 3 -5.88 -5.91 26.81
C SER A 3 -6.60 -5.62 25.49
N THR A 4 -5.96 -5.91 24.36
CA THR A 4 -6.51 -6.60 23.17
C THR A 4 -5.50 -6.50 22.02
N LEU A 5 -4.77 -7.60 21.78
CA LEU A 5 -4.29 -7.97 20.45
C LEU A 5 -5.49 -8.36 19.55
N LEU A 6 -5.25 -8.42 18.22
CA LEU A 6 -6.09 -8.93 17.09
C LEU A 6 -6.60 -7.79 16.16
N LEU A 7 -6.43 -7.75 14.83
CA LEU A 7 -5.98 -8.68 13.78
C LEU A 7 -5.53 -7.88 12.53
N ILE A 8 -4.42 -8.23 11.89
CA ILE A 8 -4.34 -8.16 10.42
C ILE A 8 -4.99 -9.43 9.88
N SER A 9 -6.31 -9.45 9.78
CA SER A 9 -7.01 -10.45 8.97
C SER A 9 -7.37 -9.81 7.65
N GLN A 10 -6.46 -9.89 6.68
CA GLN A 10 -6.72 -9.95 5.24
C GLN A 10 -5.39 -9.93 4.48
N LEU A 11 -4.63 -11.01 4.63
CA LEU A 11 -3.67 -11.44 3.62
C LEU A 11 -3.91 -12.94 3.41
N LEU A 12 -4.63 -13.24 2.33
CA LEU A 12 -4.69 -14.54 1.63
C LEU A 12 -5.37 -15.70 2.37
N THR A 13 -6.65 -15.94 2.10
CA THR A 13 -7.12 -17.32 1.88
C THR A 13 -7.08 -17.62 0.38
N VAL A 14 -5.93 -18.11 -0.07
CA VAL A 14 -5.88 -19.11 -1.14
C VAL A 14 -5.22 -20.32 -0.49
N GLN A 15 -6.00 -21.37 -0.25
CA GLN A 15 -5.46 -22.68 0.08
C GLN A 15 -4.66 -23.15 -1.13
N ILE A 16 -3.34 -23.06 -1.06
CA ILE A 16 -2.46 -23.73 -2.03
C ILE A 16 -2.20 -25.12 -1.45
N THR A 17 -3.05 -26.08 -1.80
CA THR A 17 -2.63 -27.48 -1.85
C THR A 17 -1.78 -27.62 -3.11
N ASP A 18 -0.46 -27.58 -2.95
CA ASP A 18 0.44 -28.54 -3.57
C ASP A 18 1.88 -28.24 -3.19
N ILE A 19 2.46 -29.21 -2.49
CA ILE A 19 3.86 -29.32 -2.13
C ILE A 19 4.55 -29.83 -3.39
N ASN A 20 5.61 -29.14 -3.84
CA ASN A 20 6.43 -29.41 -5.03
C ASN A 20 6.03 -28.66 -6.32
N ASN A 21 6.32 -27.36 -6.40
CA ASN A 21 6.77 -26.80 -7.67
C ASN A 21 7.53 -25.48 -7.48
N THR A 22 8.59 -25.30 -8.28
CA THR A 22 9.32 -24.04 -8.44
C THR A 22 8.37 -22.85 -8.56
N VAL A 23 8.50 -21.86 -7.68
CA VAL A 23 7.74 -20.60 -7.78
C VAL A 23 8.24 -19.84 -9.01
N ASN A 24 7.67 -20.13 -10.17
CA ASN A 24 7.66 -19.21 -11.29
C ASN A 24 6.85 -17.99 -10.84
N VAL A 25 7.54 -16.89 -10.53
CA VAL A 25 6.93 -15.61 -10.17
C VAL A 25 6.16 -15.11 -11.41
N LYS A 26 4.89 -15.50 -11.52
CA LYS A 26 4.03 -15.30 -12.70
C LYS A 26 3.33 -13.93 -12.71
N TYR A 27 4.00 -12.87 -12.27
CA TYR A 27 3.52 -11.50 -12.44
C TYR A 27 4.71 -10.57 -12.70
N PRO A 28 5.14 -10.40 -13.97
CA PRO A 28 6.06 -9.32 -14.32
C PRO A 28 5.39 -7.98 -13.97
N TYR A 29 6.15 -7.08 -13.33
CA TYR A 29 5.75 -5.73 -12.89
C TYR A 29 5.43 -4.79 -14.06
N LEU A 30 4.43 -5.11 -14.88
CA LEU A 30 4.06 -4.32 -16.04
C LEU A 30 2.55 -4.11 -16.04
N CYS A 31 2.14 -2.88 -15.74
CA CYS A 31 0.82 -2.39 -16.12
C CYS A 31 0.76 -2.39 -17.66
N THR A 32 -0.20 -3.12 -18.24
CA THR A 32 -0.25 -3.30 -19.70
C THR A 32 -0.75 -2.02 -20.40
N GLN A 33 -0.26 -1.76 -21.63
CA GLN A 33 -0.68 -0.60 -22.43
C GLN A 33 -2.20 -0.48 -22.62
N ALA A 34 -2.95 -1.59 -22.55
CA ALA A 34 -4.41 -1.59 -22.67
C ALA A 34 -5.14 -0.88 -21.50
N GLU A 35 -4.55 -0.83 -20.29
CA GLU A 35 -5.11 -0.08 -19.15
C GLU A 35 -4.89 1.44 -19.29
N ILE A 36 -3.84 1.84 -20.00
CA ILE A 36 -3.40 3.24 -20.16
C ILE A 36 -4.35 4.03 -21.09
N VAL A 37 -5.02 3.37 -22.03
CA VAL A 37 -5.86 4.03 -23.05
C VAL A 37 -7.21 4.51 -22.49
N ASN A 38 -7.67 3.99 -21.35
CA ASN A 38 -9.00 4.31 -20.79
C ASN A 38 -9.02 5.42 -19.73
N THR A 39 -7.88 6.02 -19.39
CA THR A 39 -7.83 7.20 -18.53
C THR A 39 -7.60 8.46 -19.37
N LYS A 40 -8.58 8.85 -20.19
CA LYS A 40 -8.61 10.23 -20.70
C LYS A 40 -8.88 11.15 -19.51
N GLN A 41 -7.81 11.75 -18.99
CA GLN A 41 -7.87 12.82 -18.00
C GLN A 41 -8.58 14.03 -18.61
N ASN A 42 -9.88 14.14 -18.37
CA ASN A 42 -10.60 15.40 -18.46
C ASN A 42 -11.03 15.76 -17.04
N GLN A 43 -10.29 16.68 -16.41
CA GLN A 43 -10.78 17.91 -15.81
C GLN A 43 -9.73 18.52 -14.86
N ALA A 44 -9.57 19.83 -14.97
CA ALA A 44 -8.71 20.66 -14.15
C ALA A 44 -9.23 20.74 -12.71
N SER A 45 -8.99 19.70 -11.89
CA SER A 45 -9.02 19.88 -10.43
C SER A 45 -7.73 20.59 -10.02
N LYS A 46 -7.82 21.54 -9.09
CA LYS A 46 -6.65 22.18 -8.48
C LYS A 46 -5.69 21.09 -7.96
N ARG A 47 -4.55 20.93 -8.63
CA ARG A 47 -3.55 19.90 -8.30
C ARG A 47 -2.95 20.24 -6.94
N LYS A 48 -2.98 19.29 -6.01
CA LYS A 48 -2.42 19.43 -4.65
C LYS A 48 -0.88 19.48 -4.66
N GLY A 49 -0.27 18.85 -5.67
CA GLY A 49 1.18 18.76 -5.88
C GLY A 49 1.50 17.66 -6.87
N SER A 50 2.78 17.42 -7.11
CA SER A 50 3.30 16.30 -7.93
C SER A 50 3.21 14.95 -7.22
N PHE A 51 3.49 13.85 -7.94
CA PHE A 51 3.65 12.53 -7.31
C PHE A 51 4.78 12.51 -6.27
N GLN A 52 5.87 13.25 -6.49
CA GLN A 52 6.95 13.36 -5.51
C GLN A 52 6.48 14.07 -4.23
N ASP A 53 5.60 15.08 -4.35
CA ASP A 53 4.99 15.74 -3.20
C ASP A 53 4.06 14.78 -2.44
N MET A 54 3.35 13.89 -3.16
CA MET A 54 2.57 12.82 -2.53
C MET A 54 3.46 11.89 -1.70
N LEU A 55 4.59 11.44 -2.27
CA LEU A 55 5.54 10.56 -1.59
C LEU A 55 6.18 11.23 -0.35
N ASN A 56 6.49 12.53 -0.44
CA ASN A 56 7.00 13.27 0.71
C ASN A 56 5.93 13.41 1.81
N ALA A 57 4.69 13.76 1.44
CA ALA A 57 3.58 13.86 2.38
C ALA A 57 3.23 12.50 3.00
N LEU A 58 3.32 11.41 2.24
CA LEU A 58 3.10 10.06 2.75
C LEU A 58 4.18 9.70 3.76
N GLY A 59 5.45 9.92 3.41
CA GLY A 59 6.55 9.65 4.33
C GLY A 59 6.45 10.43 5.65
N GLU A 60 6.06 11.70 5.58
CA GLU A 60 5.81 12.52 6.77
C GLU A 60 4.62 12.00 7.58
N ARG A 61 3.51 11.63 6.92
CA ARG A 61 2.35 11.05 7.59
C ARG A 61 2.67 9.74 8.33
N GLU A 62 3.47 8.89 7.71
CA GLU A 62 3.86 7.58 8.22
C GLU A 62 4.87 7.67 9.38
N THR A 63 5.72 8.70 9.41
CA THR A 63 6.86 8.76 10.35
C THR A 63 6.83 9.95 11.31
N GLY A 64 6.02 10.97 11.04
CA GLY A 64 6.10 12.27 11.69
C GLY A 64 7.40 13.03 11.41
N ARG A 65 8.14 12.65 10.35
CA ARG A 65 9.48 13.19 10.03
C ARG A 65 9.58 13.61 8.58
N THR A 66 10.39 14.63 8.34
CA THR A 66 10.70 15.13 6.99
C THR A 66 12.15 14.83 6.60
N GLY A 67 12.42 14.90 5.29
CA GLY A 67 13.76 14.78 4.73
C GLY A 67 14.47 13.45 5.02
N ALA A 68 15.79 13.52 5.18
CA ALA A 68 16.65 12.34 5.32
C ALA A 68 16.36 11.50 6.58
N THR A 69 15.80 12.11 7.63
CA THR A 69 15.56 11.43 8.91
C THR A 69 14.43 10.40 8.84
N ALA A 70 13.52 10.52 7.88
CA ALA A 70 12.41 9.58 7.70
C ALA A 70 12.90 8.18 7.24
N TYR A 71 13.92 8.11 6.36
CA TYR A 71 14.41 6.84 5.80
C TYR A 71 15.03 5.90 6.83
N ARG A 72 15.54 6.45 7.93
CA ARG A 72 16.18 5.69 9.01
C ARG A 72 15.26 5.46 10.20
N PHE A 73 14.02 5.93 10.13
CA PHE A 73 13.06 5.76 11.20
C PHE A 73 12.62 4.29 11.31
N ILE A 74 12.53 3.79 12.53
CA ILE A 74 11.98 2.47 12.84
C ILE A 74 10.86 2.70 13.84
N ASN A 75 9.66 2.20 13.54
CA ASN A 75 8.54 2.30 14.46
C ASN A 75 8.89 1.58 15.78
N PRO A 76 8.84 2.24 16.94
CA PRO A 76 9.26 1.61 18.20
C PRO A 76 8.29 0.53 18.70
N GLN A 77 7.04 0.51 18.22
CA GLN A 77 6.01 -0.41 18.69
C GLN A 77 5.95 -1.68 17.85
N LEU A 78 5.93 -1.54 16.52
CA LEU A 78 5.70 -2.63 15.55
C LEU A 78 6.89 -2.89 14.61
N TYR A 79 7.98 -2.11 14.74
CA TYR A 79 9.24 -2.27 14.00
C TYR A 79 9.14 -2.16 12.47
N PHE A 80 8.14 -1.44 11.96
CA PHE A 80 8.11 -0.99 10.56
C PHE A 80 9.33 -0.13 10.21
N LEU A 81 9.80 -0.24 8.97
CA LEU A 81 11.06 0.38 8.54
C LEU A 81 10.89 1.55 7.59
N GLY A 82 11.67 2.59 7.84
CA GLY A 82 11.98 3.65 6.90
C GLY A 82 10.84 4.60 6.61
N LYS A 83 11.02 5.41 5.57
CA LYS A 83 10.15 6.56 5.26
C LYS A 83 8.69 6.13 5.06
N TYR A 84 8.46 4.95 4.48
CA TYR A 84 7.12 4.45 4.15
C TYR A 84 6.64 3.34 5.08
N GLN A 85 7.33 3.13 6.22
CA GLN A 85 6.97 2.15 7.24
C GLN A 85 6.71 0.74 6.66
N PHE A 86 7.71 0.22 5.94
CA PHE A 86 7.63 -1.11 5.33
C PHE A 86 7.51 -2.22 6.38
N ALA A 87 6.58 -3.16 6.17
CA ALA A 87 6.48 -4.42 6.90
C ALA A 87 7.25 -5.55 6.21
N GLU A 88 7.56 -6.60 6.99
CA GLU A 88 8.16 -7.85 6.49
C GLU A 88 7.31 -8.45 5.36
N VAL A 89 5.98 -8.47 5.52
CA VAL A 89 5.09 -9.07 4.52
C VAL A 89 5.12 -8.34 3.17
N LEU A 90 5.23 -7.02 3.20
CA LEU A 90 5.37 -6.21 1.98
C LEU A 90 6.73 -6.44 1.35
N LEU A 91 7.83 -6.36 2.10
CA LEU A 91 9.17 -6.61 1.54
C LEU A 91 9.37 -8.05 1.07
N ARG A 92 8.64 -9.03 1.64
CA ARG A 92 8.54 -10.39 1.09
C ARG A 92 7.86 -10.39 -0.27
N ARG A 93 6.72 -9.72 -0.37
CA ARG A 93 5.97 -9.63 -1.63
C ARG A 93 6.74 -8.91 -2.73
N LEU A 94 7.54 -7.92 -2.37
CA LEU A 94 8.41 -7.20 -3.30
C LEU A 94 9.73 -7.93 -3.57
N GLY A 95 9.99 -9.06 -2.91
CA GLY A 95 11.18 -9.88 -3.13
C GLY A 95 12.48 -9.33 -2.53
N TYR A 96 12.44 -8.35 -1.63
CA TYR A 96 13.61 -7.90 -0.86
C TYR A 96 13.91 -8.81 0.34
N TYR A 97 12.90 -9.56 0.79
CA TYR A 97 12.96 -10.29 2.05
C TYR A 97 12.33 -11.67 1.96
N LYS A 98 12.79 -12.61 2.78
CA LYS A 98 12.23 -13.97 2.92
C LYS A 98 12.09 -14.27 4.40
N ALA A 99 10.87 -14.60 4.82
CA ALA A 99 10.59 -15.08 6.17
C ALA A 99 9.42 -16.07 6.14
N GLN A 100 9.39 -17.00 7.10
CA GLN A 100 8.25 -17.92 7.30
C GLN A 100 7.32 -17.37 8.39
N VAL A 101 7.91 -16.87 9.49
CA VAL A 101 7.22 -16.18 10.57
C VAL A 101 7.43 -14.67 10.40
N TYR A 102 6.35 -13.90 10.40
CA TYR A 102 6.38 -12.44 10.24
C TYR A 102 5.12 -11.81 10.85
N TYR A 103 5.08 -10.48 10.92
CA TYR A 103 3.93 -9.76 11.48
C TYR A 103 2.61 -10.16 10.81
N GLY A 104 1.66 -10.67 11.61
CA GLY A 104 0.38 -11.19 11.11
C GLY A 104 0.42 -12.66 10.64
N ASN A 105 1.58 -13.32 10.71
CA ASN A 105 1.76 -14.75 10.45
C ASN A 105 2.75 -15.35 11.45
N GLY A 106 2.28 -15.58 12.68
CA GLY A 106 3.07 -16.17 13.76
C GLY A 106 3.97 -15.20 14.55
N ALA A 107 4.04 -13.92 14.16
CA ALA A 107 4.63 -12.86 14.98
C ALA A 107 3.67 -11.67 15.15
N ASP A 108 3.80 -11.00 16.29
CA ASP A 108 3.07 -9.79 16.68
C ASP A 108 3.78 -8.49 16.25
N LYS A 109 5.02 -8.58 15.73
CA LYS A 109 5.83 -7.45 15.24
C LYS A 109 6.71 -7.85 14.05
N ASN A 110 7.26 -6.84 13.37
CA ASN A 110 8.23 -7.03 12.28
C ASN A 110 9.63 -7.28 12.86
N TYR A 111 9.95 -8.53 13.23
CA TYR A 111 11.21 -8.81 13.93
C TYR A 111 12.45 -8.78 13.04
N TRP A 112 12.28 -8.88 11.72
CA TRP A 112 13.36 -8.89 10.73
C TRP A 112 14.38 -10.02 10.98
N ARG A 113 13.88 -11.23 11.31
CA ARG A 113 14.67 -12.45 11.61
C ARG A 113 14.88 -13.42 10.45
N GLY A 114 14.19 -13.20 9.33
CA GLY A 114 14.44 -13.88 8.05
C GLY A 114 15.64 -13.34 7.26
N THR A 115 15.67 -13.63 5.96
CA THR A 115 16.80 -13.42 5.06
C THR A 115 16.52 -12.34 4.02
N TRP A 116 17.44 -11.37 3.88
CA TRP A 116 17.42 -10.39 2.80
C TRP A 116 17.96 -11.00 1.50
N THR A 117 17.37 -10.66 0.37
CA THR A 117 17.60 -11.36 -0.91
C THR A 117 18.72 -10.77 -1.77
N ASN A 118 19.33 -9.66 -1.33
CA ASN A 118 20.25 -8.85 -2.14
C ASN A 118 19.59 -8.16 -3.36
N LYS A 119 18.24 -8.10 -3.42
CA LYS A 119 17.53 -7.34 -4.46
C LYS A 119 17.97 -5.88 -4.40
N ARG A 120 18.41 -5.32 -5.53
CA ARG A 120 18.99 -3.96 -5.65
C ARG A 120 20.12 -3.71 -4.66
N GLY A 121 20.91 -4.74 -4.38
CA GLY A 121 22.03 -4.66 -3.45
C GLY A 121 21.61 -4.65 -1.98
N ILE A 122 20.35 -4.90 -1.61
CA ILE A 122 19.92 -4.90 -0.21
C ILE A 122 20.03 -6.30 0.39
N ASP A 123 21.10 -6.52 1.15
CA ASP A 123 21.44 -7.77 1.84
C ASP A 123 21.20 -7.70 3.36
N SER A 124 20.75 -6.55 3.88
CA SER A 124 20.57 -6.35 5.32
C SER A 124 19.60 -5.21 5.63
N LYS A 125 19.01 -5.27 6.84
CA LYS A 125 18.15 -4.22 7.40
C LYS A 125 18.85 -2.87 7.42
N ASN A 126 20.11 -2.85 7.85
CA ASN A 126 20.90 -1.63 7.92
C ASN A 126 21.10 -1.01 6.53
N LYS A 127 21.39 -1.82 5.51
CA LYS A 127 21.56 -1.33 4.14
C LYS A 127 20.26 -0.77 3.57
N PHE A 128 19.12 -1.42 3.84
CA PHE A 128 17.79 -0.91 3.44
C PHE A 128 17.50 0.48 4.04
N LEU A 129 17.73 0.65 5.35
CA LEU A 129 17.50 1.92 6.05
C LEU A 129 18.45 3.05 5.60
N ASN A 130 19.63 2.71 5.10
CA ASN A 130 20.60 3.68 4.57
C ASN A 130 20.54 3.84 3.04
N SER A 131 19.49 3.33 2.38
CA SER A 131 19.32 3.42 0.91
C SER A 131 18.03 4.16 0.52
N PRO A 132 17.98 5.50 0.60
CA PRO A 132 16.80 6.29 0.24
C PRO A 132 16.22 5.94 -1.13
N ASN A 133 17.07 5.87 -2.17
CA ASN A 133 16.64 5.54 -3.53
C ASN A 133 15.97 4.15 -3.63
N VAL A 134 16.40 3.19 -2.80
CA VAL A 134 15.77 1.86 -2.78
C VAL A 134 14.43 1.90 -2.08
N GLN A 135 14.26 2.70 -1.02
CA GLN A 135 12.94 2.90 -0.39
C GLN A 135 11.96 3.61 -1.34
N GLU A 136 12.42 4.64 -2.07
CA GLU A 136 11.64 5.32 -3.11
C GLU A 136 11.25 4.38 -4.25
N THR A 137 12.12 3.43 -4.60
CA THR A 137 11.80 2.41 -5.61
C THR A 137 10.81 1.39 -5.06
N ALA A 138 11.01 0.91 -3.83
CA ALA A 138 10.17 -0.12 -3.23
C ALA A 138 8.73 0.36 -2.99
N ILE A 139 8.49 1.64 -2.68
CA ILE A 139 7.14 2.17 -2.54
C ILE A 139 6.42 2.25 -3.90
N LYS A 140 7.13 2.57 -5.00
CA LYS A 140 6.56 2.52 -6.35
C LYS A 140 6.21 1.09 -6.75
N GLU A 141 7.11 0.14 -6.49
CA GLU A 141 6.84 -1.29 -6.68
C GLU A 141 5.61 -1.75 -5.86
N ALA A 142 5.46 -1.26 -4.61
CA ALA A 142 4.29 -1.53 -3.79
C ALA A 142 3.00 -0.97 -4.42
N PHE A 143 3.02 0.28 -4.88
CA PHE A 143 1.87 0.90 -5.54
C PHE A 143 1.46 0.18 -6.83
N ALA A 144 2.42 -0.30 -7.61
CA ALA A 144 2.14 -1.12 -8.80
C ALA A 144 1.39 -2.40 -8.42
N VAL A 145 1.85 -3.11 -7.38
CA VAL A 145 1.20 -4.31 -6.86
C VAL A 145 -0.20 -4.00 -6.32
N TYR A 146 -0.35 -2.90 -5.58
CA TYR A 146 -1.66 -2.46 -5.08
C TYR A 146 -2.65 -2.17 -6.20
N TRP A 147 -2.20 -1.48 -7.25
CA TRP A 147 -3.01 -1.20 -8.44
C TRP A 147 -3.50 -2.51 -9.09
N GLN A 148 -2.60 -3.47 -9.31
CA GLN A 148 -2.92 -4.76 -9.91
C GLN A 148 -3.91 -5.57 -9.05
N ASP A 149 -3.69 -5.62 -7.74
CA ASP A 149 -4.55 -6.36 -6.82
C ASP A 149 -5.95 -5.78 -6.74
N VAL A 150 -6.06 -4.45 -6.59
CA VAL A 150 -7.36 -3.78 -6.52
C VAL A 150 -8.16 -4.04 -7.80
N ASN A 151 -7.53 -3.94 -8.97
CA ASN A 151 -8.18 -4.25 -10.24
C ASN A 151 -8.62 -5.72 -10.32
N SER A 152 -7.75 -6.65 -9.89
CA SER A 152 -8.04 -8.09 -9.89
C SER A 152 -9.20 -8.45 -8.96
N LEU A 153 -9.20 -7.92 -7.73
CA LEU A 153 -10.24 -8.13 -6.74
C LEU A 153 -11.57 -7.47 -7.13
N LEU A 154 -11.55 -6.30 -7.75
CA LEU A 154 -12.75 -5.69 -8.32
C LEU A 154 -13.33 -6.55 -9.44
N LYS A 155 -12.49 -7.05 -10.35
CA LYS A 155 -12.91 -7.93 -11.45
C LYS A 155 -13.57 -9.21 -10.92
N GLN A 156 -13.02 -9.81 -9.87
CA GLN A 156 -13.62 -10.98 -9.20
C GLN A 156 -15.02 -10.69 -8.63
N ARG A 157 -15.33 -9.42 -8.33
CA ARG A 157 -16.64 -8.96 -7.85
C ARG A 157 -17.54 -8.43 -8.98
N GLY A 158 -17.17 -8.64 -10.25
CA GLY A 158 -17.92 -8.11 -11.40
C GLY A 158 -17.89 -6.57 -11.49
N LYS A 159 -16.86 -5.94 -10.92
CA LYS A 159 -16.68 -4.48 -10.90
C LYS A 159 -15.42 -4.07 -11.68
N SER A 160 -15.31 -2.79 -11.98
CA SER A 160 -14.15 -2.18 -12.63
C SER A 160 -13.72 -0.93 -11.88
N ILE A 161 -12.41 -0.65 -11.82
CA ILE A 161 -11.89 0.54 -11.15
C ILE A 161 -12.43 1.85 -11.74
N ASN A 162 -12.75 1.85 -13.04
CA ASN A 162 -13.34 2.99 -13.76
C ASN A 162 -14.74 3.37 -13.25
N GLN A 163 -15.39 2.48 -12.49
CA GLN A 163 -16.65 2.81 -11.82
C GLN A 163 -16.44 3.79 -10.67
N TYR A 164 -15.22 3.87 -10.12
CA TYR A 164 -14.89 4.62 -8.91
C TYR A 164 -13.96 5.81 -9.15
N LEU A 165 -12.93 5.64 -9.99
CA LEU A 165 -11.93 6.68 -10.23
C LEU A 165 -12.54 8.00 -10.73
N ASN A 166 -12.05 9.09 -10.17
CA ASN A 166 -12.47 10.48 -10.41
C ASN A 166 -13.96 10.73 -10.14
N LYS A 167 -14.60 9.91 -9.31
CA LYS A 167 -16.00 10.11 -8.90
C LYS A 167 -16.10 10.43 -7.41
N PRO A 168 -16.99 11.37 -7.03
CA PRO A 168 -17.35 11.58 -5.63
C PRO A 168 -18.19 10.40 -5.15
N ILE A 169 -17.82 9.85 -3.99
CA ILE A 169 -18.53 8.75 -3.33
C ILE A 169 -18.84 9.14 -1.90
N LYS A 170 -20.07 8.87 -1.46
CA LYS A 170 -20.49 9.08 -0.08
C LYS A 170 -20.15 7.86 0.76
N PHE A 171 -19.42 8.06 1.84
CA PHE A 171 -19.10 7.05 2.84
C PHE A 171 -19.66 7.44 4.21
N LYS A 172 -20.01 6.44 5.01
CA LYS A 172 -20.42 6.61 6.40
C LYS A 172 -19.29 6.10 7.30
N ASP A 173 -18.72 6.99 8.12
CA ASP A 173 -17.73 6.65 9.15
C ASP A 173 -18.33 6.93 10.52
N GLY A 174 -18.86 5.87 11.16
CA GLY A 174 -19.72 6.01 12.35
C GLY A 174 -20.96 6.84 12.03
N ASN A 175 -21.13 7.97 12.72
CA ASN A 175 -22.25 8.90 12.50
C ASN A 175 -21.93 10.02 11.50
N LYS A 176 -20.71 10.05 10.94
CA LYS A 176 -20.28 11.10 10.00
C LYS A 176 -20.45 10.61 8.56
N LEU A 177 -21.05 11.45 7.72
CA LEU A 177 -21.06 11.26 6.27
C LEU A 177 -19.91 12.07 5.65
N LYS A 178 -19.10 11.43 4.83
CA LYS A 178 -18.02 12.06 4.05
C LYS A 178 -18.28 11.85 2.56
N THR A 179 -18.07 12.87 1.73
CA THR A 179 -18.07 12.73 0.27
C THR A 179 -16.65 12.91 -0.23
N ILE A 180 -16.06 11.85 -0.79
CA ILE A 180 -14.65 11.85 -1.20
C ILE A 180 -14.56 11.50 -2.68
N THR A 181 -13.81 12.30 -3.44
CA THR A 181 -13.46 11.97 -4.83
C THR A 181 -12.31 10.97 -4.85
N ILE A 182 -12.52 9.81 -5.46
CA ILE A 182 -11.52 8.74 -5.54
C ILE A 182 -10.49 9.09 -6.62
N THR A 183 -9.36 9.67 -6.26
CA THR A 183 -8.23 9.88 -7.19
C THR A 183 -7.26 8.71 -7.13
N LEU A 184 -6.39 8.57 -8.14
CA LEU A 184 -5.35 7.53 -8.14
C LEU A 184 -4.42 7.69 -6.92
N SER A 185 -3.98 8.91 -6.61
CA SER A 185 -3.15 9.23 -5.46
C SER A 185 -3.79 8.79 -4.12
N GLY A 186 -5.06 9.13 -3.91
CA GLY A 186 -5.81 8.76 -2.71
C GLY A 186 -5.99 7.24 -2.60
N LEU A 187 -6.30 6.58 -3.72
CA LEU A 187 -6.45 5.13 -3.78
C LEU A 187 -5.15 4.40 -3.42
N LEU A 188 -4.01 4.82 -3.98
CA LEU A 188 -2.72 4.19 -3.69
C LEU A 188 -2.32 4.37 -2.23
N ALA A 189 -2.50 5.56 -1.66
CA ALA A 189 -2.21 5.82 -0.26
C ALA A 189 -3.16 5.05 0.70
N ALA A 190 -4.47 5.05 0.43
CA ALA A 190 -5.42 4.28 1.24
C ALA A 190 -5.16 2.76 1.17
N THR A 191 -4.73 2.27 0.00
CA THR A 191 -4.33 0.87 -0.17
C THR A 191 -3.02 0.56 0.54
N HIS A 192 -2.07 1.51 0.60
CA HIS A 192 -0.86 1.38 1.40
C HIS A 192 -1.17 1.20 2.88
N LEU A 193 -2.12 1.97 3.41
CA LEU A 193 -2.51 1.90 4.82
C LEU A 193 -3.17 0.55 5.19
N ARG A 194 -4.14 0.09 4.38
CA ARG A 194 -5.04 -1.02 4.79
C ARG A 194 -5.02 -2.25 3.87
N GLY A 195 -4.23 -2.21 2.81
CA GLY A 195 -4.16 -3.28 1.81
C GLY A 195 -5.31 -3.28 0.80
N PRO A 196 -5.15 -4.05 -0.29
CA PRO A 196 -6.07 -4.04 -1.44
C PRO A 196 -7.45 -4.62 -1.12
N ASP A 197 -7.54 -5.65 -0.27
CA ASP A 197 -8.83 -6.24 0.13
C ASP A 197 -9.73 -5.23 0.85
N ASN A 198 -9.16 -4.48 1.80
CA ASN A 198 -9.89 -3.44 2.53
C ASN A 198 -10.26 -2.26 1.62
N MET A 199 -9.39 -1.88 0.68
CA MET A 199 -9.73 -0.87 -0.33
C MET A 199 -10.91 -1.31 -1.19
N VAL A 200 -10.94 -2.57 -1.64
CA VAL A 200 -12.06 -3.11 -2.44
C VAL A 200 -13.33 -3.27 -1.60
N ASN A 201 -13.23 -3.69 -0.33
CA ASN A 201 -14.36 -3.71 0.58
C ASN A 201 -14.94 -2.30 0.79
N LEU A 202 -14.09 -1.28 0.89
CA LEU A 202 -14.53 0.10 0.96
C LEU A 202 -15.27 0.52 -0.32
N LEU A 203 -14.70 0.29 -1.49
CA LEU A 203 -15.30 0.70 -2.77
C LEU A 203 -16.62 -0.02 -3.06
N VAL A 204 -16.69 -1.32 -2.79
CA VAL A 204 -17.85 -2.14 -3.16
C VAL A 204 -18.95 -2.12 -2.11
N GLN A 205 -18.59 -2.07 -0.82
CA GLN A 205 -19.53 -2.26 0.29
C GLN A 205 -19.63 -1.02 1.20
N GLY A 206 -18.81 0.01 0.99
CA GLY A 206 -18.71 1.15 1.90
C GLY A 206 -18.11 0.80 3.27
N LYS A 207 -17.47 -0.38 3.41
CA LYS A 207 -16.93 -0.85 4.69
C LYS A 207 -15.65 -0.10 5.05
N VAL A 208 -15.76 0.81 6.02
CA VAL A 208 -14.62 1.56 6.57
C VAL A 208 -13.78 0.64 7.46
N SER A 209 -12.46 0.65 7.25
CA SER A 209 -11.48 -0.08 8.06
C SER A 209 -10.49 0.90 8.71
N ARG A 210 -9.84 0.45 9.78
CA ARG A 210 -8.85 1.21 10.55
C ARG A 210 -7.57 0.42 10.75
N ASP A 211 -6.43 1.11 10.83
CA ASP A 211 -5.14 0.52 11.17
C ASP A 211 -5.02 0.21 12.68
N GLU A 212 -3.86 -0.31 13.07
CA GLU A 212 -3.49 -0.64 14.45
C GLU A 212 -3.50 0.57 15.39
N PHE A 213 -3.43 1.78 14.85
CA PHE A 213 -3.43 3.05 15.57
C PHE A 213 -4.81 3.75 15.52
N GLY A 214 -5.81 3.15 14.88
CA GLY A 214 -7.15 3.69 14.73
C GLY A 214 -7.35 4.65 13.55
N THR A 215 -6.35 4.86 12.70
CA THR A 215 -6.42 5.72 11.51
C THR A 215 -7.41 5.16 10.50
N SER A 216 -8.37 5.97 10.02
CA SER A 216 -9.37 5.53 9.05
C SER A 216 -8.77 5.41 7.65
N ILE A 217 -9.16 4.38 6.90
CA ILE A 217 -8.87 4.30 5.45
C ILE A 217 -9.35 5.53 4.69
N LEU A 218 -10.46 6.13 5.14
CA LEU A 218 -11.00 7.36 4.55
C LEU A 218 -10.09 8.56 4.75
N ASP A 219 -9.34 8.60 5.86
CA ASP A 219 -8.45 9.73 6.15
C ASP A 219 -7.31 9.77 5.14
N TYR A 220 -6.76 8.61 4.74
CA TYR A 220 -5.75 8.56 3.67
C TYR A 220 -6.36 8.85 2.30
N LEU A 221 -7.53 8.29 2.02
CA LEU A 221 -8.22 8.49 0.75
C LEU A 221 -8.51 9.99 0.50
N GLU A 222 -8.90 10.71 1.54
CA GLU A 222 -9.17 12.15 1.53
C GLU A 222 -7.86 12.97 1.55
N MET A 223 -6.95 12.70 2.48
CA MET A 223 -5.69 13.44 2.65
C MET A 223 -4.83 13.39 1.40
N PHE A 224 -4.74 12.25 0.73
CA PHE A 224 -3.92 12.06 -0.46
C PHE A 224 -4.69 12.27 -1.77
N SER A 225 -5.92 12.78 -1.70
CA SER A 225 -6.67 13.15 -2.90
C SER A 225 -6.04 14.34 -3.63
N GLY A 226 -6.03 14.30 -4.96
CA GLY A 226 -5.70 15.44 -5.82
C GLY A 226 -4.21 15.70 -6.12
N TYR A 227 -3.28 14.81 -5.75
CA TYR A 227 -1.92 14.86 -6.28
C TYR A 227 -1.90 14.43 -7.75
N ASP A 228 -1.04 15.05 -8.56
CA ASP A 228 -0.82 14.65 -9.95
C ASP A 228 -0.08 13.32 -9.97
N THR A 229 -0.81 12.25 -10.23
CA THR A 229 -0.33 10.88 -10.19
C THR A 229 -0.92 10.12 -11.35
N THR A 230 -0.05 9.44 -12.09
CA THR A 230 -0.37 8.62 -13.25
C THR A 230 0.18 7.21 -13.06
N LEU A 231 -0.29 6.27 -13.88
CA LEU A 231 0.25 4.90 -13.84
C LEU A 231 1.72 4.83 -14.26
N LYS A 232 2.24 5.83 -14.99
CA LYS A 232 3.68 5.90 -15.35
C LYS A 232 4.57 6.18 -14.14
N ASP A 233 4.04 6.86 -13.13
CA ASP A 233 4.81 7.23 -11.93
C ASP A 233 5.15 6.03 -11.03
N ILE A 234 4.38 4.94 -11.18
CA ILE A 234 4.51 3.69 -10.41
C ILE A 234 5.06 2.53 -11.23
N GLN A 235 5.50 2.78 -12.47
CA GLN A 235 6.16 1.80 -13.34
C GLN A 235 7.65 1.64 -13.01
#